data_AF-A0A7J4Q0S5-F1
#
_entry.id   AF-A0A7J4Q0S5-F1
#
_cell.length_a   1.000
_cell.length_b   1.000
_cell.length_c   1.000
_cell.angle_alpha   90.00
_cell.angle_beta   90.00
_cell.angle_gamma   90.00
#
_symmetry.space_group_name_H-M   'P 1'
#
loop_
_entity.id
_entity.type
_entity.pdbx_description
1 polymer ?
#
loop_
_entity_poly.entity_id
_entity_poly.type
_entity_poly.pdbx_seq_one_letter_code
_entity_poly.pdbx_strand_id
1 'polypeptide(L)'
;VKWLEPSTLNKVEELAQRGIKKLAIVAPAFLADGLETLEELDIGIREHFTECGGESLTVIKCLNDNEDWIEGLDKMIHNKFNASVAV
;
A
#
# COMPACT_ATOMS: atom_id res chain seq x y z
N VAL A 1 -22.19 -9.95 0.38
CA VAL A 1 -21.56 -9.52 1.66
C VAL A 1 -21.20 -8.06 1.52
N LYS A 2 -21.39 -7.21 2.54
CA LYS A 2 -21.03 -5.79 2.46
C LYS A 2 -19.54 -5.63 2.79
N TRP A 3 -18.78 -4.97 1.92
CA TRP A 3 -17.37 -4.63 2.14
C TRP A 3 -17.23 -3.33 2.93
N LEU A 4 -16.04 -3.08 3.48
CA LEU A 4 -15.70 -1.81 4.12
C LEU A 4 -15.60 -0.71 3.05
N GLU A 5 -16.07 0.49 3.40
CA GLU A 5 -16.07 1.65 2.53
C GLU A 5 -15.22 2.79 3.14
N PRO A 6 -14.65 3.69 2.32
CA PRO A 6 -14.71 3.70 0.85
C PRO A 6 -13.77 2.65 0.22
N SER A 7 -14.15 2.15 -0.96
CA SER A 7 -13.23 1.35 -1.78
C SER A 7 -12.15 2.24 -2.39
N THR A 8 -10.99 1.66 -2.71
CA THR A 8 -9.90 2.37 -3.40
C THR A 8 -10.37 2.97 -4.73
N LEU A 9 -11.18 2.22 -5.49
CA LEU A 9 -11.73 2.64 -6.78
C LEU A 9 -12.57 3.91 -6.65
N ASN A 10 -13.57 3.91 -5.76
CA ASN A 10 -14.42 5.09 -5.52
C ASN A 10 -13.59 6.28 -5.04
N LYS A 11 -12.53 6.02 -4.25
CA LYS A 11 -11.70 7.08 -3.70
C LYS A 11 -10.83 7.76 -4.73
N VAL A 12 -10.22 7.02 -5.65
CA VAL A 12 -9.40 7.63 -6.70
C VAL A 12 -10.24 8.39 -7.72
N GLU A 13 -11.46 7.92 -8.03
CA GLU A 13 -12.42 8.65 -8.86
C GLU A 13 -12.78 10.00 -8.22
N GLU A 14 -13.18 9.99 -6.94
CA GLU A 14 -13.51 11.21 -6.18
C GLU A 14 -12.35 12.22 -6.23
N LEU A 15 -11.11 11.74 -6.03
CA LEU A 15 -9.92 12.60 -6.04
C LEU A 15 -9.65 13.19 -7.43
N ALA A 16 -9.78 12.40 -8.49
CA ALA A 16 -9.61 12.88 -9.86
C ALA A 16 -10.67 13.94 -10.23
N GLN A 17 -11.94 13.70 -9.88
CA GLN A 17 -13.04 14.65 -10.10
C GLN A 17 -12.87 15.96 -9.31
N ARG A 18 -12.18 15.91 -8.16
CA ARG A 18 -11.78 17.10 -7.40
C ARG A 18 -10.58 17.86 -8.00
N GLY A 19 -10.06 17.41 -9.14
CA GLY A 19 -8.96 18.05 -9.86
C GLY A 19 -7.58 17.59 -9.40
N ILE A 20 -7.46 16.56 -8.57
CA ILE A 20 -6.14 16.00 -8.21
C ILE A 20 -5.56 15.28 -9.42
N LYS A 21 -4.41 15.75 -9.89
CA LYS A 21 -3.76 15.24 -11.10
C LYS A 21 -2.69 14.20 -10.81
N LYS A 22 -2.04 14.28 -9.66
CA LYS A 22 -0.92 13.41 -9.28
C LYS A 22 -1.20 12.76 -7.94
N LEU A 23 -1.17 11.43 -7.90
CA LEU A 23 -1.46 10.64 -6.71
C LEU A 23 -0.31 9.68 -6.41
N ALA A 24 0.05 9.55 -5.13
CA ALA A 24 0.86 8.44 -4.65
C ALA A 24 -0.02 7.55 -3.76
N ILE A 25 0.06 6.23 -3.94
CA ILE A 25 -0.71 5.26 -3.17
C ILE A 25 0.23 4.29 -2.46
N VAL A 26 -0.11 3.94 -1.23
CA VAL A 26 0.62 2.98 -0.38
C VAL A 26 -0.33 1.82 -0.03
N ALA A 27 0.21 0.61 0.10
CA ALA A 27 -0.52 -0.57 0.57
C ALA A 27 -0.03 -0.94 2.00
N PRO A 28 -0.49 -0.24 3.05
CA PRO A 28 0.13 -0.33 4.38
C PRO A 28 -0.10 -1.67 5.09
N ALA A 29 -1.06 -2.48 4.62
CA ALA A 29 -1.35 -3.80 5.16
C ALA A 29 -0.46 -4.90 4.54
N PHE A 30 0.40 -4.57 3.57
CA PHE A 30 1.26 -5.51 2.86
C PHE A 30 2.73 -5.15 3.07
N LEU A 31 3.52 -6.17 3.41
CA LEU A 31 4.96 -6.05 3.58
C LEU A 31 5.74 -6.34 2.29
N ALA A 32 5.17 -7.14 1.38
CA ALA A 32 5.75 -7.51 0.11
C ALA A 32 4.77 -7.27 -1.03
N ASP A 33 5.28 -6.97 -2.21
CA ASP A 33 4.47 -6.79 -3.40
C ASP A 33 3.84 -8.11 -3.86
N GLY A 34 2.60 -8.02 -4.35
CA GLY A 34 1.78 -9.16 -4.75
C GLY A 34 0.78 -8.79 -5.84
N LEU A 35 -0.25 -9.61 -6.03
CA LEU A 35 -1.30 -9.36 -7.03
C LEU A 35 -1.99 -8.01 -6.75
N GLU A 36 -2.28 -7.74 -5.48
CA GLU A 36 -2.99 -6.55 -5.04
C GLU A 36 -2.19 -5.28 -5.37
N THR A 37 -0.86 -5.27 -5.23
CA THR A 37 -0.05 -4.08 -5.50
C THR A 37 0.38 -3.96 -6.96
N LEU A 38 0.74 -5.08 -7.60
CA LEU A 38 1.30 -5.10 -8.95
C LEU A 38 0.23 -5.03 -10.04
N GLU A 39 -0.90 -5.70 -9.84
CA GLU A 39 -1.99 -5.74 -10.83
C GLU A 39 -3.08 -4.74 -10.44
N GLU A 40 -3.67 -4.90 -9.25
CA GLU A 40 -4.85 -4.12 -8.91
C GLU A 40 -4.51 -2.64 -8.71
N LEU A 41 -3.46 -2.29 -7.97
CA LEU A 41 -3.06 -0.88 -7.79
C LEU A 41 -2.33 -0.31 -9.00
N ASP A 42 -1.28 -1.00 -9.49
CA ASP A 42 -0.37 -0.42 -10.48
C ASP A 42 -0.93 -0.42 -11.90
N ILE A 43 -1.90 -1.30 -12.20
CA ILE A 43 -2.56 -1.35 -13.50
C ILE A 43 -4.00 -0.85 -13.35
N GLY A 44 -4.85 -1.57 -12.61
CA GLY A 44 -6.29 -1.28 -12.55
C GLY A 44 -6.64 0.09 -11.99
N ILE A 45 -6.19 0.40 -10.77
CA ILE A 45 -6.47 1.69 -10.11
C ILE A 45 -5.78 2.85 -10.82
N ARG A 46 -4.59 2.64 -11.37
CA ARG A 46 -3.88 3.62 -12.21
C ARG A 46 -4.68 3.98 -13.45
N GLU A 47 -5.14 2.98 -14.20
CA GLU A 47 -5.95 3.16 -15.40
C GLU A 47 -7.22 3.93 -15.05
N HIS A 48 -7.95 3.46 -14.03
CA HIS A 48 -9.18 4.11 -13.58
C HIS A 48 -8.98 5.57 -13.14
N PHE A 49 -7.93 5.86 -12.35
CA PHE A 49 -7.60 7.23 -11.96
C PHE A 49 -7.34 8.13 -13.17
N THR A 50 -6.68 7.60 -14.20
CA THR A 50 -6.36 8.32 -15.44
C THR A 50 -7.63 8.57 -16.26
N GLU A 51 -8.51 7.58 -16.38
CA GLU A 51 -9.81 7.70 -17.05
C GLU A 51 -10.71 8.77 -16.40
N CYS A 52 -10.65 8.91 -15.07
CA CYS A 52 -11.38 9.92 -14.32
C CYS A 52 -10.75 11.33 -14.38
N GLY A 53 -9.67 11.52 -15.14
CA GLY A 53 -9.03 12.83 -15.35
C GLY A 53 -7.81 13.10 -14.47
N GLY A 54 -7.28 12.09 -13.78
CA GLY A 54 -5.94 12.09 -13.22
C GLY A 54 -4.86 12.03 -14.31
N GLU A 55 -3.62 12.43 -14.00
CA GLU A 55 -2.49 12.43 -14.94
C GLU A 55 -1.46 11.34 -14.61
N SER A 56 -1.16 11.16 -13.32
CA SER A 56 -0.17 10.17 -12.89
C SER A 56 -0.47 9.61 -11.51
N LEU A 57 -0.44 8.29 -11.40
CA LEU A 57 -0.45 7.57 -10.13
C LEU A 57 0.93 6.97 -9.86
N THR A 58 1.39 6.91 -8.62
CA THR A 58 2.62 6.19 -8.25
C THR A 58 2.27 5.22 -7.15
N VAL A 59 2.42 3.92 -7.43
CA VAL A 59 2.35 2.90 -6.38
C VAL A 59 3.69 2.88 -5.66
N ILE A 60 3.67 3.22 -4.37
CA ILE A 60 4.83 3.08 -3.51
C ILE A 60 5.01 1.59 -3.24
N LYS A 61 6.18 1.07 -3.60
CA LYS A 61 6.53 -0.34 -3.40
C LYS A 61 6.40 -0.70 -1.92
N CYS A 62 5.93 -1.92 -1.66
CA CYS A 62 6.01 -2.49 -0.34
C CYS A 62 7.47 -2.57 0.16
N LEU A 63 7.64 -2.84 1.44
CA LEU A 63 8.96 -2.89 2.07
C LEU A 63 9.86 -3.96 1.43
N ASN A 64 9.30 -5.08 0.98
CA ASN A 64 10.02 -6.16 0.30
C ASN A 64 11.27 -6.59 1.08
N ASP A 65 12.43 -6.46 0.46
CA ASP A 65 13.76 -6.79 0.99
C ASP A 65 14.51 -5.56 1.55
N ASN A 66 13.79 -4.50 1.91
CA ASN A 66 14.37 -3.32 2.52
C ASN A 66 15.14 -3.67 3.82
N GLU A 67 16.40 -3.26 3.87
CA GLU A 67 17.33 -3.60 4.95
C GLU A 67 16.87 -3.09 6.31
N ASP A 68 16.38 -1.84 6.39
CA ASP A 68 15.89 -1.24 7.64
C ASP A 68 14.66 -2.00 8.19
N TRP A 69 13.77 -2.45 7.31
CA TRP A 69 12.62 -3.27 7.69
C TRP A 69 13.05 -4.62 8.25
N ILE A 70 13.96 -5.31 7.56
CA ILE A 70 14.48 -6.62 7.99
C ILE A 70 15.19 -6.48 9.34
N GLU A 71 16.03 -5.46 9.50
CA GLU A 71 16.72 -5.18 10.77
C GLU A 71 15.72 -4.86 11.90
N GLY A 72 14.67 -4.09 11.58
CA GLY A 72 13.59 -3.79 12.52
C GLY A 72 12.85 -5.04 12.98
N LEU A 73 12.49 -5.92 12.04
CA LEU A 73 11.82 -7.19 12.35
C LEU A 73 12.72 -8.11 13.20
N ASP A 74 14.00 -8.20 12.86
CA ASP A 74 14.99 -8.95 13.63
C ASP A 74 15.05 -8.47 15.09
N LYS A 75 15.15 -7.16 15.30
CA LYS A 75 15.12 -6.52 16.62
C LYS A 75 13.83 -6.85 17.38
N MET A 76 12.67 -6.79 16.71
CA MET A 76 11.38 -7.11 17.34
C MET A 76 11.33 -8.56 17.82
N ILE A 77 11.83 -9.49 17.01
CA ILE A 77 11.90 -10.92 17.34
C ILE A 77 12.83 -11.14 18.54
N HIS A 78 14.06 -10.60 18.49
CA HIS A 78 15.04 -10.73 19.57
C HIS A 78 14.53 -10.13 20.88
N ASN A 79 13.93 -8.94 20.83
CA ASN A 79 13.33 -8.30 22.00
C ASN A 79 12.24 -9.18 22.63
N LYS A 80 11.40 -9.81 21.79
CA LYS A 80 10.32 -10.68 22.28
C LYS A 80 10.86 -11.94 22.96
N PHE A 81 11.86 -12.59 22.36
CA PHE A 81 12.45 -13.81 22.94
C PHE A 81 13.29 -13.53 24.18
N ASN A 82 14.08 -12.45 24.19
CA ASN A 82 14.87 -12.05 25.36
C ASN A 82 13.97 -11.69 26.56
N ALA A 83 12.86 -11.00 26.32
CA ALA A 83 11.87 -10.71 27.37
C ALA A 83 11.17 -11.98 27.91
N SER A 84 11.14 -13.06 27.13
CA SER A 84 10.49 -14.32 27.52
C SER A 84 11.41 -15.26 28.31
N VAL A 85 12.73 -15.05 28.28
CA VAL A 85 13.73 -15.83 29.04
C VAL A 85 14.01 -15.22 30.42
N ALA A 86 13.57 -13.99 30.66
CA ALA A 86 13.72 -13.28 31.93
C ALA A 86 12.63 -13.60 32.98
N VAL A 87 11.84 -14.67 32.77
CA VAL A 87 10.82 -15.18 33.71
C VAL A 87 11.27 -16.48 34.35
#